data_AF-A0A2E9AK49-F1
#
_entry.id   AF-A0A2E9AK49-F1
#
_cell.length_a   1.000
_cell.length_b   1.000
_cell.length_c   1.000
_cell.angle_alpha   90.00
_cell.angle_beta   90.00
_cell.angle_gamma   90.00
#
_symmetry.space_group_name_H-M   'P 1'
#
loop_
_entity.id
_entity.type
_entity.pdbx_description
1 polymer ?
#
loop_
_entity_poly.entity_id
_entity_poly.type
_entity_poly.pdbx_seq_one_letter_code
_entity_poly.pdbx_strand_id
1 'polypeptide(L)'
;MALTGLVIIFITFFAGALIVQKLPTRADHHQLAESQKVPFLGGSSPNTHAWQRYHIRYYSMTLLFIAFEMEMMFMYPWAVVYVTEGVKALAEMGMFLAILTVGILYGWREGIFRWQ
;
A
#
# COMPACT_ATOMS: atom_id res chain seq x y z
N MET A 1 -24.52 -23.98 -14.86
CA MET A 1 -24.10 -23.73 -16.27
C MET A 1 -23.18 -22.50 -16.39
N ALA A 2 -23.50 -21.35 -15.79
CA ALA A 2 -22.61 -20.17 -15.81
C ALA A 2 -21.27 -20.38 -15.07
N LEU A 3 -21.30 -21.01 -13.89
CA LEU A 3 -20.09 -21.27 -13.08
C LEU A 3 -19.10 -22.22 -13.79
N THR A 4 -19.60 -23.27 -14.42
CA THR A 4 -18.78 -24.25 -15.16
C THR A 4 -18.13 -23.62 -16.39
N GLY A 5 -18.81 -22.70 -17.07
CA GLY A 5 -18.23 -21.95 -18.19
C GLY A 5 -17.10 -21.02 -17.76
N LEU A 6 -17.26 -20.33 -16.62
CA LEU A 6 -16.25 -19.42 -16.08
C LEU A 6 -14.97 -20.18 -15.67
N VAL A 7 -15.12 -21.36 -15.04
CA VAL A 7 -13.99 -22.22 -14.67
C VAL A 7 -13.21 -22.68 -15.90
N ILE A 8 -13.89 -23.07 -16.98
CA ILE A 8 -13.22 -23.51 -18.21
C ILE A 8 -12.44 -22.36 -18.85
N ILE A 9 -13.02 -21.16 -18.93
CA ILE A 9 -12.35 -19.96 -19.46
C ILE A 9 -11.10 -19.63 -18.63
N PHE A 10 -11.19 -19.74 -17.30
CA PHE A 10 -10.06 -19.48 -16.42
C PHE A 10 -8.93 -20.49 -16.63
N ILE A 11 -9.27 -21.79 -16.74
CA ILE A 11 -8.30 -22.86 -16.98
C ILE A 11 -7.63 -22.70 -18.34
N THR A 12 -8.38 -22.42 -19.40
CA THR A 12 -7.82 -22.24 -20.75
C THR A 12 -6.94 -21.01 -20.84
N PHE A 13 -7.33 -19.90 -20.20
CA PHE A 13 -6.50 -18.70 -20.11
C PHE A 13 -5.19 -18.98 -19.35
N PHE A 14 -5.28 -19.64 -18.20
CA PHE A 14 -4.11 -19.97 -17.38
C PHE A 14 -3.16 -20.94 -18.10
N ALA A 15 -3.70 -21.98 -18.75
CA ALA A 15 -2.91 -22.92 -19.55
C ALA A 15 -2.26 -22.23 -20.75
N GLY A 16 -2.99 -21.35 -21.45
CA GLY A 16 -2.46 -20.54 -22.55
C GLY A 16 -1.31 -19.65 -22.12
N ALA A 17 -1.43 -18.96 -20.98
CA ALA A 17 -0.36 -18.12 -20.42
C ALA A 17 0.92 -18.92 -20.10
N LEU A 18 0.79 -20.14 -19.58
CA LEU A 18 1.94 -21.02 -19.31
C LEU A 18 2.61 -21.52 -20.60
N ILE A 19 1.83 -21.80 -21.65
CA ILE A 19 2.37 -22.19 -22.96
C ILE A 19 3.13 -21.01 -23.59
N VAL A 20 2.60 -19.79 -23.49
CA VAL A 20 3.27 -18.57 -23.99
C VAL A 20 4.59 -18.31 -23.29
N GLN A 21 4.71 -18.58 -21.99
CA GLN A 21 6.00 -18.47 -21.28
C GLN A 21 7.05 -19.50 -21.73
N LYS A 22 6.61 -20.69 -22.17
CA LYS A 22 7.52 -21.76 -22.61
C LYS A 22 7.85 -21.70 -24.10
N LEU A 23 7.09 -20.94 -24.88
CA LEU A 23 7.42 -20.69 -26.28
C LEU A 23 8.76 -19.94 -26.30
N PRO A 24 9.75 -20.41 -27.07
CA PRO A 24 11.04 -19.74 -27.19
C PRO A 24 10.81 -18.41 -27.90
N THR A 25 10.58 -17.36 -27.12
CA THR A 25 10.55 -16.01 -27.63
C THR A 25 11.94 -15.71 -28.16
N ARG A 26 12.02 -15.18 -29.39
CA ARG A 26 13.23 -14.59 -29.98
C ARG A 26 13.63 -13.28 -29.28
N ALA A 27 13.32 -13.17 -27.99
CA ALA A 27 14.02 -12.28 -27.10
C ALA A 27 15.40 -12.88 -26.99
N ASP A 28 16.35 -12.31 -27.75
CA ASP A 28 17.76 -12.58 -27.52
C ASP A 28 17.96 -12.51 -26.02
N HIS A 29 18.30 -13.66 -25.43
CA HIS A 29 18.90 -13.68 -24.11
C HIS A 29 20.25 -13.00 -24.31
N HIS A 30 20.26 -11.68 -24.45
CA HIS A 30 21.43 -10.87 -24.26
C HIS A 30 21.92 -11.32 -22.89
N GLN A 31 22.96 -12.14 -22.88
CA GLN A 31 23.65 -12.51 -21.66
C GLN A 31 24.09 -11.16 -21.10
N LEU A 32 23.30 -10.69 -20.14
CA LEU A 32 23.54 -9.41 -19.50
C LEU A 32 24.99 -9.44 -19.07
N ALA A 33 25.76 -8.43 -19.49
CA ALA A 33 27.15 -8.34 -19.09
C ALA A 33 27.21 -8.46 -17.56
N GLU A 34 28.26 -9.05 -16.99
CA GLU A 34 28.33 -9.26 -15.54
C GLU A 34 28.10 -7.95 -14.74
N SER A 35 28.49 -6.81 -15.32
CA SER A 35 28.23 -5.47 -14.78
C SER A 35 26.74 -5.07 -14.72
N GLN A 36 25.88 -5.66 -15.55
CA GLN A 36 24.43 -5.44 -15.56
C GLN A 36 23.67 -6.32 -14.55
N LYS A 37 24.33 -7.35 -14.01
CA LYS A 37 23.75 -8.25 -12.98
C LYS A 37 23.90 -7.70 -11.57
N VAL A 38 24.62 -6.60 -11.39
CA VAL A 38 24.91 -5.98 -10.09
C VAL A 38 24.34 -4.57 -10.00
N PRO A 39 24.01 -4.06 -8.79
CA PRO A 39 23.52 -2.70 -8.61
C PRO A 39 24.48 -1.65 -9.19
N PHE A 40 23.93 -0.68 -9.92
CA PHE A 40 24.72 0.40 -10.50
C PHE A 40 25.20 1.37 -9.41
N LEU A 41 26.48 1.29 -9.05
CA LEU A 41 27.13 2.10 -8.01
C LEU A 41 28.23 3.00 -8.57
N GLY A 42 28.16 3.37 -9.86
CA GLY A 42 29.16 4.24 -10.48
C GLY A 42 30.55 3.61 -10.66
N GLY A 43 30.65 2.27 -10.64
CA GLY A 43 31.90 1.52 -10.88
C GLY A 43 32.44 0.75 -9.66
N SER A 44 31.89 0.95 -8.46
CA SER A 44 32.26 0.17 -7.27
C SER A 44 31.34 -1.04 -7.05
N SER A 45 31.85 -2.12 -6.46
CA SER A 45 31.01 -3.22 -5.98
C SER A 45 30.16 -2.80 -4.76
N PRO A 46 28.96 -3.38 -4.55
CA PRO A 46 28.17 -3.12 -3.35
C PRO A 46 28.91 -3.57 -2.08
N ASN A 47 29.29 -2.61 -1.25
CA ASN A 47 29.98 -2.87 0.03
C ASN A 47 29.02 -3.00 1.23
N THR A 48 27.70 -2.95 0.98
CA THR A 48 26.67 -2.91 2.02
C THR A 48 25.51 -3.81 1.62
N HIS A 49 24.96 -4.53 2.59
CA HIS A 49 23.80 -5.37 2.36
C HIS A 49 22.59 -4.51 1.95
N ALA A 50 21.81 -4.97 0.96
CA ALA A 50 20.65 -4.24 0.44
C ALA A 50 19.61 -3.81 1.50
N TRP A 51 19.58 -4.51 2.64
CA TRP A 51 18.61 -4.30 3.72
C TRP A 51 19.10 -3.34 4.82
N GLN A 52 20.36 -2.90 4.74
CA GLN A 52 20.96 -2.04 5.77
C GLN A 52 20.37 -0.60 5.74
N ARG A 53 19.61 -0.25 4.70
CA ARG A 53 18.95 1.06 4.56
C ARG A 53 17.54 1.04 5.14
N TYR A 54 17.42 0.94 6.46
CA TYR A 54 16.13 1.08 7.13
C TYR A 54 15.95 2.51 7.64
N HIS A 55 14.93 3.21 7.12
CA HIS A 55 14.53 4.52 7.61
C HIS A 55 13.24 4.38 8.43
N ILE A 56 13.33 4.52 9.76
CA ILE A 56 12.20 4.47 10.71
C ILE A 56 11.07 5.47 10.37
N ARG A 57 11.40 6.51 9.61
CA ARG A 57 10.55 7.67 9.32
C ARG A 57 9.29 7.32 8.53
N TYR A 58 9.37 6.34 7.64
CA TYR A 58 8.22 5.90 6.84
C TYR A 58 7.16 5.23 7.71
N TYR A 59 7.57 4.59 8.81
CA TYR A 59 6.67 3.87 9.70
C TYR A 59 5.65 4.81 10.38
N SER A 60 6.10 5.93 10.93
CA SER A 60 5.22 6.90 11.60
C SER A 60 4.19 7.50 10.64
N MET A 61 4.61 7.83 9.41
CA MET A 61 3.72 8.34 8.37
C MET A 61 2.68 7.29 7.96
N THR A 62 3.08 6.02 7.81
CA THR A 62 2.18 4.91 7.48
C THR A 62 1.18 4.64 8.60
N LEU A 63 1.62 4.63 9.87
CA LEU A 63 0.72 4.45 11.00
C LEU A 63 -0.32 5.57 11.09
N LEU A 64 0.09 6.83 10.87
CA LEU A 64 -0.83 7.96 10.85
C LEU A 64 -1.83 7.84 9.70
N PHE A 65 -1.36 7.47 8.51
CA PHE A 65 -2.21 7.25 7.34
C PHE A 65 -3.26 6.17 7.62
N ILE A 66 -2.86 5.03 8.19
CA ILE A 66 -3.79 3.94 8.55
C ILE A 66 -4.81 4.43 9.59
N ALA A 67 -4.38 5.18 10.61
CA ALA A 67 -5.29 5.74 11.60
C ALA A 67 -6.34 6.68 10.98
N PHE A 68 -5.91 7.53 10.04
CA PHE A 68 -6.80 8.43 9.31
C PHE A 68 -7.74 7.70 8.32
N GLU A 69 -7.28 6.65 7.64
CA GLU A 69 -8.17 5.84 6.80
C GLU A 69 -9.28 5.16 7.62
N MET A 70 -8.95 4.71 8.84
CA MET A 70 -9.94 4.15 9.76
C MET A 70 -10.98 5.19 10.19
N GLU A 71 -10.60 6.46 10.38
CA GLU A 71 -11.54 7.56 10.67
C GLU A 71 -12.60 7.70 9.57
N MET A 72 -12.16 7.70 8.30
CA MET A 72 -13.07 7.77 7.15
C MET A 72 -14.02 6.58 7.09
N MET A 73 -13.54 5.38 7.45
CA MET A 73 -14.39 4.18 7.54
C MET A 73 -15.54 4.34 8.54
N PHE A 74 -15.34 5.08 9.63
CA PHE A 74 -16.39 5.39 10.61
C PHE A 74 -17.30 6.54 10.19
N MET A 75 -16.81 7.48 9.37
CA MET A 75 -17.61 8.59 8.85
C MET A 75 -18.73 8.15 7.91
N TYR A 76 -18.51 7.12 7.10
CA TYR A 76 -19.53 6.62 6.15
C TYR A 76 -20.82 6.13 6.83
N PRO A 77 -20.81 5.18 7.79
CA PRO A 77 -22.03 4.74 8.45
C PRO A 77 -22.64 5.84 9.32
N TRP A 78 -21.82 6.70 9.94
CA TRP A 78 -22.32 7.84 10.70
C TRP A 78 -23.15 8.80 9.84
N ALA A 79 -22.71 9.10 8.62
CA ALA A 79 -23.43 10.00 7.71
C ALA A 79 -24.84 9.47 7.38
N VAL A 80 -25.00 8.15 7.34
CA VAL A 80 -26.32 7.51 7.16
C VAL A 80 -27.18 7.66 8.42
N VAL A 81 -26.61 7.43 9.61
CA VAL A 81 -27.31 7.54 10.91
C VAL A 81 -27.66 8.99 11.26
N TYR A 82 -26.88 9.97 10.78
CA TYR A 82 -27.14 11.39 11.02
C TYR A 82 -28.54 11.81 10.56
N VAL A 83 -29.07 11.19 9.50
CA VAL A 83 -30.42 11.49 8.97
C VAL A 83 -31.52 11.16 10.00
N THR A 84 -31.31 10.16 10.86
CA THR A 84 -32.31 9.73 11.86
C THR A 84 -32.05 10.35 13.24
N GLU A 85 -30.80 10.47 13.65
CA GLU A 85 -30.41 10.91 15.01
C GLU A 85 -30.07 12.41 15.11
N GLY A 86 -29.86 13.09 13.98
CA GLY A 86 -29.61 14.53 13.91
C GLY A 86 -28.47 15.02 14.80
N VAL A 87 -28.79 15.94 15.72
CA VAL A 87 -27.80 16.65 16.56
C VAL A 87 -27.07 15.71 17.53
N LYS A 88 -27.71 14.62 17.98
CA LYS A 88 -27.06 13.65 18.87
C LYS A 88 -25.91 12.95 18.14
N ALA A 89 -26.17 12.44 16.93
CA ALA A 89 -25.13 11.85 16.10
C ALA A 89 -24.04 12.87 15.76
N LEU A 90 -24.39 14.15 15.55
CA LEU A 90 -23.39 15.20 15.34
C LEU A 90 -22.45 15.36 16.55
N ALA A 91 -22.99 15.36 17.77
CA ALA A 91 -22.19 15.47 18.99
C ALA A 91 -21.28 14.26 19.19
N GLU A 92 -21.79 13.05 18.94
CA GLU A 92 -21.01 11.80 19.03
C GLU A 92 -19.84 11.78 18.02
N MET A 93 -20.09 12.16 16.77
CA MET A 93 -19.03 12.27 15.76
C MET A 93 -18.08 13.42 16.05
N GLY A 94 -18.58 14.57 16.52
CA GLY A 94 -17.73 15.68 16.94
C GLY A 94 -16.77 15.29 18.07
N MET A 95 -17.25 14.51 19.04
CA MET A 95 -16.41 13.95 20.10
C MET A 95 -15.37 12.98 19.56
N PHE A 96 -15.76 12.08 18.66
CA PHE A 96 -14.85 11.15 18.00
C PHE A 96 -13.72 11.87 17.24
N LEU A 97 -14.08 12.84 16.39
CA LEU A 97 -13.12 13.66 15.64
C LEU A 97 -12.19 14.47 16.57
N ALA A 98 -12.72 15.00 17.69
CA ALA A 98 -11.91 15.72 18.66
C ALA A 98 -10.83 14.83 19.28
N ILE A 99 -11.17 13.58 19.63
CA ILE A 99 -10.20 12.63 20.20
C ILE A 99 -9.10 12.30 19.19
N LEU A 100 -9.45 12.06 17.91
CA LEU A 100 -8.46 11.79 16.87
C LEU A 100 -7.58 13.01 16.58
N THR A 101 -8.17 14.19 16.53
CA THR A 101 -7.46 15.47 16.35
C THR A 101 -6.42 15.66 17.45
N VAL A 102 -6.73 15.32 18.71
CA VAL A 102 -5.76 15.36 19.82
C VAL A 102 -4.57 14.43 19.55
N GLY A 103 -4.80 13.23 19.00
CA GLY A 103 -3.73 12.30 18.60
C GLY A 103 -2.82 12.88 17.51
N ILE A 104 -3.40 13.54 16.50
CA ILE A 104 -2.64 14.21 15.43
C ILE A 104 -1.82 15.38 15.99
N LEU A 105 -2.44 16.22 16.84
CA LEU A 105 -1.77 17.35 17.48
C LEU A 105 -0.60 16.89 18.37
N TYR A 106 -0.78 15.80 19.10
CA TYR A 106 0.30 15.19 19.88
C TYR A 106 1.44 14.72 18.98
N GLY A 107 1.12 14.01 17.90
CA GLY A 107 2.11 13.58 16.92
C GLY A 107 2.89 14.76 16.31
N TRP A 108 2.19 15.84 15.97
CA TRP A 108 2.82 17.08 15.49
C TRP A 108 3.81 17.63 16.51
N ARG A 109 3.40 17.74 17.78
CA ARG A 109 4.27 18.22 18.86
C ARG A 109 5.56 17.41 18.96
N GLU A 110 5.47 16.09 18.80
CA GLU A 110 6.62 15.18 18.85
C GLU A 110 7.51 15.27 17.60
N GLY A 111 7.09 16.02 16.58
CA GLY A 111 7.89 16.27 15.39
C GLY A 111 7.94 15.09 14.43
N ILE A 112 6.96 14.18 14.45
CA ILE A 112 6.88 13.05 13.51
C ILE A 112 6.87 13.46 12.03
N PHE A 113 6.52 14.72 11.76
CA PHE A 113 6.47 15.31 10.41
C PHE A 113 7.77 15.99 9.97
N ARG A 114 8.80 16.06 10.84
CA ARG A 114 10.05 16.73 10.50
C ARG A 114 10.89 15.86 9.55
N TRP A 115 11.23 16.42 8.40
CA TRP A 115 12.21 15.85 7.47
C TRP A 115 13.59 16.44 7.74
N GLN A 116 14.57 15.57 7.99
CA GLN A 116 16.01 15.87 8.04
C GLN A 116 16.77 14.92 7.13
#